data_AF-A0AAE3HFV1-F1
#
_entry.id   AF-A0AAE3HFV1-F1
#
_cell.length_a   1.000
_cell.length_b   1.000
_cell.length_c   1.000
_cell.angle_alpha   90.00
_cell.angle_beta   90.00
_cell.angle_gamma   90.00
#
_symmetry.space_group_name_H-M   'P 1'
#
loop_
_entity.id
_entity.type
_entity.pdbx_description
1 polymer ?
#
loop_
_entity_poly.entity_id
_entity_poly.type
_entity_poly.pdbx_seq_one_letter_code
_entity_poly.pdbx_strand_id
1 'polypeptide(L)'
;MRELVKNSKNKVVGLKQTRRAINEGKTKMVYLAKDVEPHLFEEIQSLCRENQVEVVYIENMKQLGEACGIDIKAASAAMLNRD
;
A
#
# COMPACT_ATOMS: atom_id res chain seq x y z
N MET A 1 9.11 1.13 9.55
CA MET A 1 7.69 1.49 9.76
C MET A 1 7.44 2.97 10.03
N ARG A 2 8.29 3.68 10.80
CA ARG A 2 8.12 5.12 11.13
C ARG A 2 8.09 6.09 9.93
N GLU A 3 8.41 5.65 8.71
CA GLU A 3 8.53 6.52 7.53
C GLU A 3 7.26 6.69 6.69
N LEU A 4 6.25 5.83 6.84
CA LEU A 4 4.97 5.95 6.10
C LEU A 4 4.16 7.20 6.48
N VAL A 5 4.31 7.65 7.72
CA VAL A 5 3.28 8.48 8.39
C VAL A 5 3.66 9.94 8.45
N LYS A 6 4.96 10.25 8.52
CA LYS A 6 5.35 11.53 9.11
C LYS A 6 5.28 12.74 8.18
N ASN A 7 5.15 12.59 6.84
CA ASN A 7 5.14 13.77 5.94
C ASN A 7 4.68 13.55 4.48
N SER A 8 3.80 12.60 4.20
CA SER A 8 3.43 12.29 2.80
C SER A 8 2.01 12.74 2.47
N LYS A 9 1.87 13.95 1.92
CA LYS A 9 0.66 14.37 1.16
C LYS A 9 0.38 13.45 -0.04
N ASN A 10 1.33 12.61 -0.42
CA ASN A 10 1.33 11.78 -1.62
C ASN A 10 1.25 10.29 -1.25
N LYS A 11 0.14 9.89 -0.62
CA LYS A 11 -0.15 8.48 -0.34
C LYS A 11 -1.62 8.18 -0.61
N VAL A 12 -1.90 6.94 -0.95
CA VAL A 12 -3.27 6.42 -1.05
C VAL A 12 -3.40 5.16 -0.22
N VAL A 13 -4.56 4.95 0.38
CA VAL A 13 -4.81 3.84 1.28
C VAL A 13 -6.03 3.06 0.81
N GLY A 14 -5.96 1.73 0.93
CA GLY A 14 -6.99 0.80 0.53
C GLY A 14 -6.72 0.17 -0.84
N LEU A 15 -7.31 -1.01 -1.04
CA LEU A 15 -7.05 -1.88 -2.19
C LEU A 15 -7.35 -1.18 -3.53
N LYS A 16 -8.55 -0.59 -3.67
CA LYS A 16 -8.98 0.07 -4.91
C LYS A 16 -8.08 1.23 -5.30
N GLN A 17 -7.71 2.08 -4.33
CA GLN A 17 -6.86 3.24 -4.59
C GLN A 17 -5.42 2.83 -4.90
N THR A 18 -4.90 1.84 -4.17
CA THR A 18 -3.57 1.27 -4.40
C THR A 18 -3.46 0.68 -5.80
N ARG A 19 -4.43 -0.15 -6.23
CA ARG A 19 -4.48 -0.72 -7.59
C ARG A 19 -4.47 0.37 -8.66
N ARG A 20 -5.30 1.39 -8.48
CA ARG A 20 -5.37 2.52 -9.40
C ARG A 20 -4.03 3.24 -9.51
N ALA A 21 -3.40 3.55 -8.37
CA ALA A 21 -2.11 4.23 -8.34
C ALA A 21 -0.98 3.42 -9.00
N ILE A 22 -0.99 2.09 -8.84
CA ILE A 22 -0.01 1.21 -9.48
C ILE A 22 -0.21 1.24 -11.00
N ASN A 23 -1.45 1.06 -11.46
CA ASN A 23 -1.80 1.10 -12.89
C ASN A 23 -1.52 2.46 -13.55
N GLU A 24 -1.65 3.55 -12.81
CA GLU A 24 -1.31 4.89 -13.28
C GLU A 24 0.21 5.15 -13.34
N GLY A 25 1.05 4.20 -12.89
CA GLY A 25 2.51 4.36 -12.86
C GLY A 25 2.99 5.43 -11.85
N LYS A 26 2.11 5.90 -10.97
CA LYS A 26 2.41 6.96 -9.99
C LYS A 26 2.89 6.41 -8.66
N THR A 27 3.12 5.10 -8.56
CA THR A 27 3.44 4.43 -7.30
C THR A 27 4.94 4.19 -7.20
N LYS A 28 5.53 4.66 -6.10
CA LYS A 28 6.91 4.38 -5.74
C LYS A 28 7.06 3.05 -5.02
N MET A 29 6.14 2.78 -4.09
CA MET A 29 6.21 1.65 -3.18
C MET A 29 4.83 1.32 -2.64
N VAL A 30 4.57 0.04 -2.40
CA VAL A 30 3.31 -0.47 -1.85
C VAL A 30 3.60 -1.16 -0.51
N TYR A 31 2.72 -0.93 0.44
CA TYR A 31 2.69 -1.59 1.73
C TYR A 31 1.51 -2.53 1.76
N LEU A 32 1.74 -3.81 2.06
CA LEU A 32 0.73 -4.86 2.03
C LEU A 32 0.72 -5.59 3.37
N ALA A 33 -0.44 -5.67 4.00
CA ALA A 33 -0.59 -6.42 5.25
C ALA A 33 -0.64 -7.94 4.99
N LYS A 34 0.00 -8.73 5.85
CA LYS A 34 0.11 -10.20 5.72
C LYS A 34 -1.16 -10.96 6.10
N ASP A 35 -2.04 -10.35 6.90
CA ASP A 35 -3.35 -10.90 7.31
C ASP A 35 -4.48 -10.56 6.31
N VAL A 36 -4.12 -10.04 5.13
CA VAL A 36 -5.05 -9.84 4.01
C VAL A 36 -5.46 -11.19 3.43
N GLU A 37 -6.70 -11.26 2.92
CA GLU A 37 -7.21 -12.45 2.23
C GLU A 37 -6.22 -12.92 1.13
N PRO A 38 -5.89 -14.22 1.05
CA PRO A 38 -4.84 -14.71 0.16
C PRO A 38 -5.00 -14.27 -1.31
N HIS A 39 -6.24 -14.23 -1.82
CA HIS A 39 -6.50 -13.80 -3.19
C HIS A 39 -6.18 -12.31 -3.41
N LEU A 40 -6.40 -11.45 -2.42
CA LEU A 40 -6.07 -10.02 -2.50
C LEU A 40 -4.55 -9.82 -2.36
N PHE A 41 -3.90 -10.63 -1.53
CA PHE A 41 -2.45 -10.59 -1.36
C PHE A 41 -1.74 -10.90 -2.67
N GLU A 42 -2.09 -12.02 -3.30
CA GLU A 42 -1.55 -12.45 -4.60
C GLU A 42 -1.86 -11.45 -5.71
N GLU A 43 -3.08 -10.90 -5.75
CA GLU A 43 -3.49 -9.89 -6.73
C GLU A 43 -2.60 -8.64 -6.65
N ILE A 44 -2.42 -8.06 -5.45
CA ILE A 44 -1.59 -6.86 -5.27
C ILE A 44 -0.12 -7.16 -5.51
N GLN A 45 0.38 -8.29 -5.04
CA GLN A 45 1.78 -8.68 -5.23
C GLN A 45 2.11 -8.85 -6.71
N SER A 46 1.23 -9.52 -7.47
CA SER A 46 1.38 -9.69 -8.92
C SER A 46 1.36 -8.34 -9.62
N LEU A 47 0.40 -7.46 -9.27
CA LEU A 47 0.30 -6.13 -9.86
C LEU A 47 1.56 -5.28 -9.62
N CYS A 48 2.12 -5.34 -8.40
CA CYS A 48 3.36 -4.64 -8.09
C CYS A 48 4.54 -5.22 -8.88
N ARG A 49 4.62 -6.54 -9.02
CA ARG A 49 5.68 -7.21 -9.78
C ARG A 49 5.63 -6.82 -11.27
N GLU A 50 4.44 -6.82 -11.86
CA GLU A 50 4.23 -6.44 -13.27
C GLU A 50 4.62 -4.98 -13.53
N ASN A 51 4.35 -4.10 -12.58
CA ASN A 51 4.66 -2.66 -12.68
C ASN A 51 6.03 -2.30 -12.07
N GLN A 52 6.85 -3.29 -11.70
CA GLN A 52 8.17 -3.11 -11.07
C GLN A 52 8.14 -2.21 -9.82
N VAL A 53 7.06 -2.28 -9.05
CA VAL A 53 6.85 -1.52 -7.82
C VAL A 53 7.35 -2.33 -6.62
N GLU A 54 8.10 -1.68 -5.74
CA GLU A 54 8.59 -2.31 -4.51
C GLU A 54 7.45 -2.57 -3.52
N VAL A 55 7.44 -3.76 -2.90
CA VAL A 55 6.43 -4.17 -1.91
C VAL A 55 7.07 -4.36 -0.55
N VAL A 56 6.49 -3.72 0.47
CA VAL A 56 6.86 -3.85 1.88
C VAL A 56 5.74 -4.54 2.64
N TYR A 57 6.06 -5.64 3.32
CA TYR A 57 5.07 -6.41 4.06
C TYR A 57 4.92 -5.93 5.50
N ILE A 58 3.67 -5.75 5.94
CA ILE A 58 3.30 -5.35 7.29
C ILE A 58 2.60 -6.52 7.99
N GLU A 59 2.78 -6.66 9.31
CA GLU A 59 2.24 -7.82 10.03
C GLU A 59 0.72 -7.92 9.96
N ASN A 60 0.00 -6.79 10.13
CA ASN A 60 -1.45 -6.79 10.11
C ASN A 60 -2.09 -5.50 9.56
N MET A 61 -3.35 -5.61 9.12
CA MET A 61 -4.11 -4.51 8.51
C MET A 61 -4.34 -3.34 9.47
N LYS A 62 -4.43 -3.63 10.78
CA LYS A 62 -4.63 -2.60 11.82
C LYS A 62 -3.41 -1.71 11.94
N GLN A 63 -2.23 -2.31 12.03
CA GLN A 63 -0.95 -1.61 12.09
C GLN A 63 -0.71 -0.79 10.82
N LEU A 64 -1.11 -1.30 9.65
CA LEU A 64 -1.04 -0.53 8.40
C LEU A 64 -1.97 0.69 8.43
N GLY A 65 -3.20 0.55 8.92
CA GLY A 65 -4.15 1.66 9.07
C GLY A 65 -3.64 2.75 10.02
N GLU A 66 -3.18 2.35 11.20
CA GLU A 66 -2.57 3.26 12.19
C GLU A 66 -1.34 3.98 11.62
N ALA A 67 -0.47 3.25 10.92
CA ALA A 67 0.68 3.83 10.22
C ALA A 67 0.27 4.74 9.04
N CYS A 68 -0.93 4.58 8.49
CA CYS A 68 -1.44 5.51 7.48
C CYS A 68 -2.11 6.74 8.12
N GLY A 69 -2.33 6.74 9.44
CA GLY A 69 -3.07 7.77 10.16
C GLY A 69 -4.58 7.70 9.92
N ILE A 70 -5.12 6.50 9.72
CA ILE A 70 -6.56 6.25 9.59
C ILE A 70 -7.04 5.30 10.68
N ASP A 71 -8.26 5.50 11.18
CA ASP A 71 -8.87 4.69 12.25
C ASP A 71 -9.51 3.39 11.76
N ILE A 72 -9.22 2.97 10.53
CA ILE A 72 -9.75 1.73 9.93
C ILE A 72 -8.62 0.80 9.48
N LYS A 73 -8.93 -0.49 9.42
CA LYS A 73 -8.01 -1.51 8.87
C LYS A 73 -7.73 -1.24 7.39
N ALA A 74 -6.48 -1.35 6.98
CA ALA A 74 -6.07 -1.21 5.59
C ALA A 74 -5.39 -2.49 5.10
N ALA A 75 -5.86 -3.04 3.97
CA ALA A 75 -5.20 -4.16 3.32
C ALA A 75 -3.87 -3.74 2.70
N SER A 76 -3.89 -2.61 2.00
CA SER A 76 -2.74 -2.06 1.31
C SER A 76 -2.72 -0.53 1.34
N ALA A 77 -1.54 0.03 1.15
CA ALA A 77 -1.33 1.45 0.95
C ALA A 77 -0.22 1.67 -0.08
N ALA A 78 -0.33 2.69 -0.92
CA ALA A 78 0.70 3.08 -1.86
C ALA A 78 1.29 4.44 -1.51
N MET A 79 2.61 4.53 -1.57
CA MET A 79 3.34 5.78 -1.58
C MET A 79 3.47 6.25 -3.03
N LEU A 80 2.95 7.43 -3.33
CA LEU A 80 3.01 8.00 -4.66
C LEU A 80 4.33 8.74 -4.89
N ASN A 81 4.75 8.84 -6.14
CA ASN A 81 5.82 9.74 -6.53
C ASN A 81 5.44 11.19 -6.17
N ARG A 82 6.42 12.00 -5.76
CA ARG A 82 6.25 13.46 -5.78
C ARG A 82 6.58 13.89 -7.21
N ASP A 83 5.59 14.42 -7.92
CA ASP A 83 5.84 15.25 -9.10
C ASP A 83 6.69 16.48 -8.70
#